data_AF-A0A357Z6F8-F1
#
_entry.id   AF-A0A357Z6F8-F1
#
_cell.length_a   1.000
_cell.length_b   1.000
_cell.length_c   1.000
_cell.angle_alpha   90.00
_cell.angle_beta   90.00
_cell.angle_gamma   90.00
#
_symmetry.space_group_name_H-M   'P 1'
#
loop_
_entity.id
_entity.type
_entity.pdbx_description
1 polymer ?
#
loop_
_entity_poly.entity_id
_entity_poly.type
_entity_poly.pdbx_seq_one_letter_code
_entity_poly.pdbx_strand_id
1 'polypeptide(L)'
;MTARKKVIQGGTSAGKTYAILAVLIHIAAKAKTEISVVSESIPHLRRGAMKDFVKVMQWTNRWRDEGWNKTLLTYTFANGSTIEFFSADQEAKLRGARRQVLYINEANNIEFEAYHQLAIRTSEAIYIDFNPVSEFWAHTEVLAEQDSELLVLTYRDNEALPATIRDDIEAAQVKAATSTYWANWWKVYGLGEVGSLQGVVFDDWQQVDGIDFAGDKLVAIGLDWGYTNDPTAVV
;
A
#
# COMPACT_ATOMS: atom_id res chain seq x y z
N MET A 1 16.46 -8.29 -3.11
CA MET A 1 16.38 -6.81 -3.15
C MET A 1 17.51 -6.23 -2.33
N THR A 2 18.22 -5.22 -2.85
CA THR A 2 19.42 -4.63 -2.23
C THR A 2 19.29 -3.16 -1.87
N ALA A 3 18.45 -2.41 -2.59
CA ALA A 3 18.19 -1.00 -2.36
C ALA A 3 17.56 -0.73 -0.98
N ARG A 4 17.71 0.51 -0.50
CA ARG A 4 17.15 0.95 0.79
C ARG A 4 15.63 0.86 0.78
N LYS A 5 15.00 1.40 -0.26
CA LYS A 5 13.54 1.37 -0.46
C LYS A 5 13.15 0.17 -1.31
N LYS A 6 12.29 -0.67 -0.77
CA LYS A 6 11.81 -1.89 -1.39
C LYS A 6 10.31 -1.73 -1.58
N VAL A 7 9.90 -1.61 -2.83
CA VAL A 7 8.50 -1.45 -3.23
C VAL A 7 8.00 -2.82 -3.68
N ILE A 8 7.09 -3.40 -2.92
CA ILE A 8 6.49 -4.71 -3.17
C ILE A 8 5.05 -4.48 -3.63
N GLN A 9 4.90 -4.34 -4.93
CA GLN A 9 3.60 -4.26 -5.58
C GLN A 9 3.06 -5.67 -5.78
N GLY A 10 1.74 -5.84 -5.71
CA GLY A 10 1.19 -7.11 -6.16
C GLY A 10 -0.30 -7.27 -6.00
N GLY A 11 -0.78 -8.40 -6.51
CA GLY A 11 -2.20 -8.77 -6.46
C GLY A 11 -2.66 -9.24 -5.08
N THR A 12 -3.95 -9.57 -5.00
CA THR A 12 -4.53 -10.17 -3.80
C THR A 12 -3.92 -11.54 -3.55
N SER A 13 -3.78 -11.90 -2.28
CA SER A 13 -3.26 -13.21 -1.86
C SER A 13 -1.86 -13.59 -2.38
N ALA A 14 -1.08 -12.61 -2.85
CA ALA A 14 0.32 -12.78 -3.29
C ALA A 14 1.32 -13.03 -2.14
N GLY A 15 0.85 -13.09 -0.89
CA GLY A 15 1.70 -13.38 0.29
C GLY A 15 2.61 -12.23 0.76
N LYS A 16 2.49 -11.04 0.18
CA LYS A 16 3.34 -9.86 0.43
C LYS A 16 3.57 -9.58 1.92
N THR A 17 2.50 -9.32 2.66
CA THR A 17 2.55 -8.95 4.09
C THR A 17 3.20 -10.04 4.94
N TYR A 18 2.83 -11.32 4.73
CA TYR A 18 3.44 -12.45 5.45
C TYR A 18 4.95 -12.56 5.18
N ALA A 19 5.35 -12.45 3.91
CA ALA A 19 6.74 -12.56 3.49
C ALA A 19 7.59 -11.42 4.09
N ILE A 20 7.11 -10.17 4.00
CA ILE A 20 7.80 -9.02 4.57
C ILE A 20 7.92 -9.17 6.09
N LEU A 21 6.84 -9.52 6.80
CA LEU A 21 6.89 -9.74 8.25
C LEU A 21 7.89 -10.83 8.65
N ALA A 22 7.97 -11.94 7.89
CA ALA A 22 8.96 -12.99 8.13
C ALA A 22 10.41 -12.46 7.98
N VAL A 23 10.66 -11.60 6.99
CA VAL A 23 11.96 -10.91 6.82
C VAL A 23 12.24 -9.98 8.00
N LEU A 24 11.28 -9.17 8.43
CA LEU A 24 11.44 -8.25 9.57
C LEU A 24 11.72 -9.00 10.88
N ILE A 25 11.02 -10.11 11.11
CA ILE A 25 11.27 -11.01 12.26
C ILE A 25 12.69 -11.55 12.21
N HIS A 26 13.15 -11.97 11.02
CA HIS A 26 14.50 -12.49 10.83
C HIS A 26 15.57 -11.42 11.14
N ILE A 27 15.37 -10.19 10.66
CA ILE A 27 16.26 -9.04 10.93
C ILE A 27 16.31 -8.79 12.45
N ALA A 28 15.15 -8.60 13.08
CA ALA A 28 15.05 -8.31 14.51
C ALA A 28 15.65 -9.42 15.39
N ALA A 29 15.52 -10.69 14.99
CA ALA A 29 16.09 -11.81 15.74
C ALA A 29 17.61 -11.94 15.62
N LYS A 30 18.22 -11.41 14.55
CA LYS A 30 19.67 -11.53 14.29
C LYS A 30 20.51 -10.41 14.89
N ALA A 31 20.06 -9.18 14.78
CA ALA A 31 20.78 -8.01 15.26
C ALA A 31 19.83 -7.12 16.06
N LYS A 32 20.39 -6.31 16.97
CA LYS A 32 19.60 -5.35 17.74
C LYS A 32 19.08 -4.27 16.77
N THR A 33 17.78 -4.27 16.51
CA THR A 33 17.13 -3.44 15.50
C THR A 33 15.76 -2.96 15.99
N GLU A 34 15.47 -1.69 15.75
CA GLU A 34 14.19 -1.02 15.97
C GLU A 34 13.46 -0.94 14.63
N ILE A 35 12.30 -1.57 14.59
CA ILE A 35 11.48 -1.72 13.39
C ILE A 35 10.09 -1.16 13.68
N SER A 36 9.59 -0.32 12.78
CA SER A 36 8.21 0.16 12.84
C SER A 36 7.38 -0.43 11.70
N VAL A 37 6.22 -0.99 12.04
CA VAL A 37 5.19 -1.42 11.10
C VAL A 37 4.04 -0.42 11.18
N VAL A 38 3.76 0.23 10.05
CA VAL A 38 2.79 1.32 9.95
C VAL A 38 1.71 0.96 8.95
N SER A 39 0.46 1.23 9.29
CA SER A 39 -0.67 1.13 8.37
C SER A 39 -1.59 2.34 8.56
N GLU A 40 -2.63 2.47 7.72
CA GLU A 40 -3.56 3.61 7.73
C GLU A 40 -4.18 3.86 9.12
N SER A 41 -4.70 2.80 9.77
CA SER A 41 -5.43 2.88 11.03
C SER A 41 -5.09 1.73 11.99
N ILE A 42 -5.29 1.93 13.30
CA ILE A 42 -5.10 0.87 14.31
C ILE A 42 -6.01 -0.35 14.05
N PRO A 43 -7.32 -0.20 13.73
CA PRO A 43 -8.17 -1.35 13.42
C PRO A 43 -7.67 -2.15 12.20
N HIS A 44 -7.18 -1.47 11.16
CA HIS A 44 -6.62 -2.12 9.98
C HIS A 44 -5.37 -2.94 10.36
N LEU A 45 -4.44 -2.29 11.07
CA LEU A 45 -3.20 -2.91 11.54
C LEU A 45 -3.45 -4.13 12.44
N ARG A 46 -4.43 -4.06 13.36
CA ARG A 46 -4.77 -5.18 14.26
C ARG A 46 -5.33 -6.39 13.51
N ARG A 47 -6.09 -6.18 12.42
CA ARG A 47 -6.71 -7.25 11.64
C ARG A 47 -5.78 -7.82 10.57
N GLY A 48 -4.88 -6.99 10.04
CA GLY A 48 -3.85 -7.36 9.06
C GLY A 48 -2.51 -7.66 9.73
N ALA A 49 -1.51 -6.82 9.45
CA ALA A 49 -0.10 -7.09 9.74
C ALA A 49 0.21 -7.54 11.19
N MET A 50 -0.47 -7.00 12.21
CA MET A 50 -0.22 -7.39 13.59
C MET A 50 -0.70 -8.83 13.89
N LYS A 51 -1.85 -9.22 13.34
CA LYS A 51 -2.38 -10.57 13.49
C LYS A 51 -1.47 -11.58 12.79
N ASP A 52 -1.00 -11.23 11.59
CA ASP A 52 -0.10 -12.08 10.82
C ASP A 52 1.27 -12.19 11.47
N PHE A 53 1.80 -11.10 12.05
CA PHE A 53 3.03 -11.12 12.83
C PHE A 53 2.96 -12.12 14.00
N VAL A 54 1.92 -12.03 14.83
CA VAL A 54 1.71 -12.96 15.96
C VAL A 54 1.67 -14.39 15.47
N LYS A 55 0.94 -14.63 14.38
CA LYS A 55 0.78 -15.97 13.79
C LYS A 55 2.09 -16.54 13.25
N VAL A 56 2.89 -15.76 12.53
CA VAL A 56 4.23 -16.18 12.07
C VAL A 56 5.16 -16.49 13.26
N MET A 57 5.13 -15.66 14.29
CA MET A 57 5.92 -15.88 15.51
C MET A 57 5.51 -17.16 16.24
N GLN A 58 4.20 -17.45 16.32
CA GLN A 58 3.69 -18.68 16.94
C GLN A 58 4.01 -19.93 16.10
N TRP A 59 3.73 -19.90 14.80
CA TRP A 59 4.02 -21.01 13.88
C TRP A 59 5.49 -21.39 13.84
N THR A 60 6.37 -20.43 14.04
CA THR A 60 7.81 -20.66 14.05
C THR A 60 8.39 -20.86 15.45
N ASN A 61 7.54 -21.00 16.49
CA ASN A 61 7.93 -21.18 17.90
C ASN A 61 8.88 -20.07 18.42
N ARG A 62 8.68 -18.83 17.94
CA ARG A 62 9.45 -17.64 18.35
C ARG A 62 8.67 -16.70 19.26
N TRP A 63 7.36 -16.91 19.38
CA TRP A 63 6.49 -16.10 20.24
C TRP A 63 6.80 -16.31 21.72
N ARG A 64 6.86 -15.21 22.46
CA ARG A 64 6.97 -15.15 23.92
C ARG A 64 6.00 -14.12 24.43
N ASP A 65 5.12 -14.51 25.35
CA ASP A 65 4.05 -13.63 25.84
C ASP A 65 4.61 -12.40 26.57
N GLU A 66 5.71 -12.57 27.31
CA GLU A 66 6.40 -11.51 28.01
C GLU A 66 7.05 -10.47 27.09
N GLY A 67 7.31 -10.84 25.83
CA GLY A 67 7.83 -9.93 24.81
C GLY A 67 6.79 -8.95 24.28
N TRP A 68 5.49 -9.21 24.47
CA TRP A 68 4.43 -8.42 23.86
C TRP A 68 3.80 -7.41 24.82
N ASN A 69 3.99 -6.12 24.52
CA ASN A 69 3.28 -5.05 25.20
C ASN A 69 1.99 -4.69 24.45
N LYS A 70 0.84 -5.12 24.98
CA LYS A 70 -0.49 -4.90 24.38
C LYS A 70 -0.91 -3.43 24.29
N THR A 71 -0.42 -2.58 25.20
CA THR A 71 -0.79 -1.15 25.25
C THR A 71 0.03 -0.35 24.25
N LEU A 72 1.35 -0.58 24.21
CA LEU A 72 2.25 0.10 23.29
C LEU A 72 2.19 -0.48 21.87
N LEU A 73 1.67 -1.69 21.73
CA LEU A 73 1.68 -2.48 20.49
C LEU A 73 3.11 -2.69 20.01
N THR A 74 3.95 -3.18 20.91
CA THR A 74 5.37 -3.41 20.64
C THR A 74 5.76 -4.81 21.10
N TYR A 75 6.48 -5.53 20.24
CA TYR A 75 7.14 -6.77 20.60
C TYR A 75 8.62 -6.54 20.82
N THR A 76 9.14 -6.96 21.98
CA THR A 76 10.56 -6.91 22.33
C THR A 76 11.17 -8.29 22.25
N PHE A 77 12.22 -8.44 21.44
CA PHE A 77 12.99 -9.66 21.28
C PHE A 77 14.02 -9.83 22.40
N ALA A 78 14.49 -11.06 22.61
CA ALA A 78 15.47 -11.36 23.66
C ALA A 78 16.82 -10.61 23.52
N ASN A 79 17.18 -10.21 22.29
CA ASN A 79 18.37 -9.39 22.01
C ASN A 79 18.13 -7.88 22.16
N GLY A 80 16.93 -7.47 22.59
CA GLY A 80 16.54 -6.08 22.76
C GLY A 80 16.06 -5.39 21.49
N SER A 81 15.92 -6.09 20.36
CA SER A 81 15.22 -5.57 19.18
C SER A 81 13.76 -5.31 19.47
N THR A 82 13.17 -4.38 18.74
CA THR A 82 11.75 -4.04 18.87
C THR A 82 11.08 -4.05 17.50
N ILE A 83 9.87 -4.58 17.46
CA ILE A 83 8.92 -4.33 16.37
C ILE A 83 7.72 -3.63 16.99
N GLU A 84 7.56 -2.35 16.69
CA GLU A 84 6.40 -1.56 17.10
C GLU A 84 5.38 -1.46 15.96
N PHE A 85 4.12 -1.32 16.36
CA PHE A 85 3.01 -1.20 15.43
C PHE A 85 2.21 0.06 15.73
N PHE A 86 2.05 0.91 14.73
CA PHE A 86 1.23 2.12 14.89
C PHE A 86 0.58 2.58 13.59
N SER A 87 -0.29 3.57 13.74
CA SER A 87 -1.13 4.08 12.69
C SER A 87 -0.60 5.38 12.13
N ALA A 88 -0.75 5.60 10.82
CA ALA A 88 -0.37 6.84 10.16
C ALA A 88 -1.25 8.03 10.59
N ASP A 89 -2.48 7.78 11.07
CA ASP A 89 -3.37 8.83 11.63
C ASP A 89 -2.87 9.46 12.95
N GLN A 90 -1.84 8.88 13.58
CA GLN A 90 -1.25 9.39 14.83
C GLN A 90 -0.05 10.29 14.54
N GLU A 91 -0.30 11.56 14.21
CA GLU A 91 0.75 12.55 13.87
C GLU A 91 1.92 12.59 14.87
N ALA A 92 1.63 12.48 16.17
CA ALA A 92 2.65 12.48 17.22
C ALA A 92 3.68 11.35 17.04
N LYS A 93 3.25 10.19 16.53
CA LYS A 93 4.13 9.04 16.28
C LYS A 93 4.94 9.17 15.00
N LEU A 94 4.40 9.85 13.98
CA LEU A 94 5.12 10.12 12.73
C LEU A 94 6.39 10.94 12.99
N ARG A 95 6.32 11.86 13.96
CA ARG A 95 7.41 12.81 14.25
C ARG A 95 8.37 12.37 15.36
N GLY A 96 8.00 11.34 16.14
CA GLY A 96 8.66 11.00 17.41
C GLY A 96 9.97 10.22 17.29
N ALA A 97 9.91 8.92 16.96
CA ALA A 97 11.05 8.02 17.12
C ALA A 97 11.89 7.87 15.83
N ARG A 98 13.22 7.75 15.97
CA ARG A 98 14.05 7.20 14.89
C ARG A 98 13.94 5.68 14.89
N ARG A 99 14.24 5.06 13.75
CA ARG A 99 14.21 3.61 13.57
C ARG A 99 15.24 3.18 12.54
N GLN A 100 15.60 1.91 12.55
CA GLN A 100 16.47 1.35 11.51
C GLN A 100 15.65 0.86 10.33
N VAL A 101 14.53 0.17 10.59
CA VAL A 101 13.69 -0.41 9.53
C VAL A 101 12.26 0.09 9.63
N LEU A 102 11.66 0.39 8.48
CA LEU A 102 10.27 0.81 8.34
C LEU A 102 9.53 -0.14 7.41
N TYR A 103 8.31 -0.50 7.77
CA TYR A 103 7.39 -1.19 6.88
C TYR A 103 6.06 -0.43 6.81
N ILE A 104 5.73 0.04 5.62
CA ILE A 104 4.47 0.69 5.29
C ILE A 104 3.54 -0.34 4.67
N ASN A 105 2.52 -0.75 5.42
CA ASN A 105 1.56 -1.77 5.02
C ASN A 105 0.30 -1.17 4.40
N GLU A 106 -0.07 -1.68 3.21
CA GLU A 106 -1.16 -1.16 2.37
C GLU A 106 -0.97 0.34 2.10
N ALA A 107 0.20 0.67 1.53
CA ALA A 107 0.71 2.03 1.38
C ALA A 107 -0.16 2.94 0.51
N ASN A 108 -1.00 2.35 -0.36
CA ASN A 108 -1.99 3.09 -1.15
C ASN A 108 -3.04 3.81 -0.28
N ASN A 109 -3.16 3.46 1.01
CA ASN A 109 -4.05 4.11 1.98
C ASN A 109 -3.32 5.12 2.89
N ILE A 110 -2.06 5.47 2.60
CA ILE A 110 -1.26 6.38 3.40
C ILE A 110 -0.84 7.56 2.55
N GLU A 111 -0.99 8.77 3.09
CA GLU A 111 -0.57 10.00 2.43
C GLU A 111 0.95 10.11 2.26
N PHE A 112 1.40 10.72 1.16
CA PHE A 112 2.82 10.88 0.87
C PHE A 112 3.56 11.62 1.99
N GLU A 113 2.96 12.65 2.57
CA GLU A 113 3.56 13.43 3.66
C GLU A 113 3.81 12.57 4.91
N ALA A 114 2.88 11.68 5.25
CA ALA A 114 3.05 10.76 6.37
C ALA A 114 4.18 9.77 6.11
N TYR A 115 4.22 9.18 4.90
CA TYR A 115 5.34 8.34 4.47
C TYR A 115 6.67 9.09 4.55
N HIS A 116 6.75 10.30 3.99
CA HIS A 116 7.97 11.08 3.91
C HIS A 116 8.52 11.41 5.30
N GLN A 117 7.67 11.83 6.24
CA GLN A 117 8.05 12.08 7.63
C GLN A 117 8.64 10.83 8.32
N LEU A 118 8.17 9.64 7.97
CA LEU A 118 8.71 8.39 8.49
C LEU A 118 10.01 7.98 7.79
N ALA A 119 10.08 8.17 6.47
CA ALA A 119 11.21 7.79 5.63
C ALA A 119 12.48 8.57 6.00
N ILE A 120 12.38 9.87 6.28
CA ILE A 120 13.54 10.70 6.71
C ILE A 120 14.10 10.28 8.08
N ARG A 121 13.32 9.56 8.89
CA ARG A 121 13.71 9.06 10.23
C ARG A 121 14.14 7.58 10.23
N THR A 122 14.28 6.98 9.06
CA THR A 122 14.62 5.56 8.90
C THR A 122 16.02 5.40 8.32
N SER A 123 16.94 4.74 9.02
CA SER A 123 18.35 4.71 8.60
C SER A 123 18.73 3.60 7.63
N GLU A 124 18.10 2.42 7.68
CA GLU A 124 18.59 1.23 6.96
C GLU A 124 17.69 0.78 5.80
N ALA A 125 16.44 0.41 6.07
CA ALA A 125 15.56 -0.18 5.07
C ALA A 125 14.11 0.26 5.21
N ILE A 126 13.46 0.43 4.06
CA ILE A 126 12.03 0.76 3.97
C ILE A 126 11.37 -0.30 3.09
N TYR A 127 10.36 -0.97 3.62
CA TYR A 127 9.49 -1.89 2.89
C TYR A 127 8.15 -1.21 2.68
N ILE A 128 7.61 -1.30 1.47
CA ILE A 128 6.33 -0.71 1.10
C ILE A 128 5.55 -1.81 0.39
N ASP A 129 4.37 -2.18 0.87
CA ASP A 129 3.47 -3.07 0.12
C ASP A 129 2.11 -2.44 -0.13
N PHE A 130 1.53 -2.78 -1.29
CA PHE A 130 0.21 -2.31 -1.70
C PHE A 130 -0.37 -3.19 -2.80
N ASN A 131 -1.68 -3.04 -3.01
CA ASN A 131 -2.36 -3.47 -4.22
C ASN A 131 -2.48 -2.23 -5.15
N PRO A 132 -2.04 -2.30 -6.42
CA PRO A 132 -1.88 -1.11 -7.26
C PRO A 132 -3.20 -0.69 -7.93
N VAL A 133 -4.20 -0.29 -7.14
CA VAL A 133 -5.54 0.12 -7.63
C VAL A 133 -5.45 1.31 -8.59
N SER A 134 -4.53 2.23 -8.31
CA SER A 134 -4.15 3.33 -9.17
C SER A 134 -2.68 3.67 -8.95
N GLU A 135 -2.15 4.53 -9.83
CA GLU A 135 -0.87 5.18 -9.57
C GLU A 135 -1.00 6.10 -8.34
N PHE A 136 0.08 6.22 -7.57
CA PHE A 136 0.20 7.08 -6.38
C PHE A 136 1.68 7.30 -6.05
N TRP A 137 1.98 8.01 -4.97
CA TRP A 137 3.35 8.45 -4.63
C TRP A 137 4.42 7.35 -4.56
N ALA A 138 4.06 6.09 -4.31
CA ALA A 138 5.05 5.01 -4.36
C ALA A 138 5.59 4.82 -5.79
N HIS A 139 4.76 5.06 -6.79
CA HIS A 139 5.11 4.99 -8.20
C HIS A 139 5.80 6.28 -8.68
N THR A 140 5.21 7.45 -8.35
CA THR A 140 5.67 8.74 -8.89
C THR A 140 6.86 9.33 -8.16
N GLU A 141 6.92 9.15 -6.84
CA GLU A 141 7.96 9.74 -5.99
C GLU A 141 9.03 8.70 -5.64
N VAL A 142 8.64 7.59 -5.02
CA VAL A 142 9.60 6.63 -4.44
C VAL A 142 10.37 5.86 -5.52
N LEU A 143 9.68 5.33 -6.52
CA LEU A 143 10.33 4.59 -7.62
C LEU A 143 11.16 5.49 -8.54
N ALA A 144 11.01 6.82 -8.46
CA ALA A 144 11.89 7.76 -9.15
C ALA A 144 13.25 7.93 -8.44
N GLU A 145 13.38 7.51 -7.17
CA GLU A 145 14.62 7.60 -6.41
C GLU A 145 15.59 6.47 -6.74
N GLN A 146 16.89 6.77 -6.81
CA GLN A 146 17.94 5.81 -7.19
C GLN A 146 18.14 4.67 -6.16
N ASP A 147 17.78 4.89 -4.90
CA ASP A 147 17.87 3.90 -3.81
C ASP A 147 16.57 3.11 -3.64
N SER A 148 15.80 2.93 -4.72
CA SER A 148 14.56 2.15 -4.75
C SER A 148 14.64 0.93 -5.68
N GLU A 149 13.89 -0.12 -5.35
CA GLU A 149 13.69 -1.32 -6.18
C GLU A 149 12.23 -1.73 -6.16
N LEU A 150 11.71 -2.16 -7.31
CA LEU A 150 10.36 -2.72 -7.46
C LEU A 150 10.41 -4.25 -7.54
N LEU A 151 9.53 -4.91 -6.78
CA LEU A 151 9.19 -6.32 -6.93
C LEU A 151 7.68 -6.43 -7.11
N VAL A 152 7.26 -7.06 -8.21
CA VAL A 152 5.84 -7.34 -8.48
C VAL A 152 5.56 -8.79 -8.16
N LEU A 153 4.57 -9.04 -7.29
CA LEU A 153 4.14 -10.38 -6.88
C LEU A 153 2.67 -10.62 -7.26
N THR A 154 2.37 -11.85 -7.62
CA THR A 154 1.02 -12.32 -7.95
C THR A 154 0.62 -13.47 -7.03
N TYR A 155 -0.65 -13.89 -7.10
CA TYR A 155 -1.12 -15.07 -6.39
C TYR A 155 -0.34 -16.35 -6.79
N ARG A 156 0.28 -16.37 -7.97
CA ARG A 156 1.07 -17.50 -8.47
C ARG A 156 2.41 -17.66 -7.75
N ASP A 157 2.92 -16.58 -7.16
CA ASP A 157 4.17 -16.60 -6.38
C ASP A 157 3.94 -17.10 -4.94
N ASN A 158 2.67 -17.29 -4.54
CA ASN A 158 2.32 -17.81 -3.23
C ASN A 158 2.11 -19.33 -3.27
N GLU A 159 3.17 -20.08 -2.98
CA GLU A 159 3.15 -21.55 -2.92
C GLU A 159 2.19 -22.11 -1.85
N ALA A 160 1.85 -21.30 -0.83
CA ALA A 160 0.94 -21.68 0.25
C ALA A 160 -0.53 -21.29 -0.02
N LEU A 161 -0.86 -20.82 -1.23
CA LEU A 161 -2.20 -20.38 -1.58
C LEU A 161 -3.19 -21.56 -1.61
N PRO A 162 -4.28 -21.53 -0.84
CA PRO A 162 -5.32 -22.56 -0.92
C PRO A 162 -5.97 -22.59 -2.31
N ALA A 163 -6.20 -23.80 -2.84
CA ALA A 163 -6.81 -23.99 -4.16
C ALA A 163 -8.14 -23.24 -4.31
N THR A 164 -8.99 -23.23 -3.27
CA THR A 164 -10.27 -22.51 -3.30
C THR A 164 -10.11 -21.02 -3.58
N ILE A 165 -9.10 -20.38 -2.99
CA ILE A 165 -8.84 -18.94 -3.17
C ILE A 165 -8.24 -18.69 -4.57
N ARG A 166 -7.38 -19.59 -5.03
CA ARG A 166 -6.86 -19.54 -6.41
C ARG A 166 -7.99 -19.62 -7.43
N ASP A 167 -8.91 -20.55 -7.25
CA ASP A 167 -10.03 -20.76 -8.15
C ASP A 167 -10.99 -19.54 -8.15
N ASP A 168 -11.20 -18.89 -7.00
CA ASP A 168 -11.96 -17.62 -6.90
C ASP A 168 -11.28 -16.47 -7.68
N ILE A 169 -9.96 -16.38 -7.60
CA ILE A 169 -9.16 -15.39 -8.35
C ILE A 169 -9.27 -15.68 -9.85
N GLU A 170 -9.06 -16.92 -10.29
CA GLU A 170 -9.16 -17.32 -11.69
C GLU A 170 -10.57 -17.18 -12.26
N ALA A 171 -11.62 -17.33 -11.45
CA ALA A 171 -12.99 -17.05 -11.86
C ALA A 171 -13.20 -15.56 -12.25
N ALA A 172 -12.47 -14.64 -11.62
CA ALA A 172 -12.49 -13.23 -12.00
C ALA A 172 -11.83 -12.98 -13.38
N GLN A 173 -10.82 -13.77 -13.74
CA GLN A 173 -10.21 -13.74 -15.09
C GLN A 173 -11.24 -14.07 -16.17
N VAL A 174 -12.11 -15.06 -15.93
CA VAL A 174 -13.16 -15.43 -16.88
C VAL A 174 -14.15 -14.27 -17.06
N LYS A 175 -14.54 -13.61 -15.96
CA LYS A 175 -15.46 -12.45 -16.01
C LYS A 175 -14.84 -11.23 -16.68
N ALA A 176 -13.51 -11.07 -16.61
CA ALA A 176 -12.77 -9.98 -17.22
C ALA A 176 -12.96 -9.92 -18.75
N ALA A 177 -13.20 -11.05 -19.40
CA ALA A 177 -13.41 -11.10 -20.85
C ALA A 177 -14.66 -10.34 -21.31
N THR A 178 -15.65 -10.14 -20.44
CA THR A 178 -16.95 -9.55 -20.78
C THR A 178 -17.31 -8.33 -19.94
N SER A 179 -16.43 -7.87 -19.05
CA SER A 179 -16.72 -6.76 -18.15
C SER A 179 -15.47 -5.92 -17.88
N THR A 180 -15.57 -4.63 -18.18
CA THR A 180 -14.52 -3.63 -17.90
C THR A 180 -14.18 -3.56 -16.41
N TYR A 181 -15.18 -3.68 -15.54
CA TYR A 181 -14.98 -3.76 -14.09
C TYR A 181 -14.09 -4.94 -13.73
N TRP A 182 -14.43 -6.15 -14.21
CA TRP A 182 -13.67 -7.36 -13.91
C TRP A 182 -12.30 -7.37 -14.61
N ALA A 183 -12.16 -6.73 -15.76
CA ALA A 183 -10.88 -6.53 -16.43
C ALA A 183 -9.92 -5.71 -15.58
N ASN A 184 -10.38 -4.57 -15.04
CA ASN A 184 -9.57 -3.77 -14.12
C ASN A 184 -9.30 -4.53 -12.81
N TRP A 185 -10.30 -5.23 -12.27
CA TRP A 185 -10.12 -6.05 -11.07
C TRP A 185 -9.04 -7.13 -11.29
N TRP A 186 -9.10 -7.85 -12.41
CA TRP A 186 -8.12 -8.89 -12.75
C TRP A 186 -6.72 -8.31 -12.95
N LYS A 187 -6.63 -7.16 -13.62
CA LYS A 187 -5.37 -6.42 -13.79
C LYS A 187 -4.71 -6.10 -12.45
N VAL A 188 -5.46 -5.52 -11.52
CA VAL A 188 -4.95 -5.12 -10.19
C VAL A 188 -4.71 -6.33 -9.30
N TYR A 189 -5.74 -7.14 -9.04
CA TYR A 189 -5.71 -8.15 -7.99
C TYR A 189 -5.23 -9.51 -8.48
N GLY A 190 -5.39 -9.83 -9.76
CA GLY A 190 -4.86 -11.06 -10.36
C GLY A 190 -3.41 -10.91 -10.81
N LEU A 191 -3.13 -9.90 -11.63
CA LEU A 191 -1.82 -9.68 -12.26
C LEU A 191 -0.89 -8.77 -11.44
N GLY A 192 -1.40 -8.04 -10.45
CA GLY A 192 -0.58 -7.10 -9.68
C GLY A 192 -0.13 -5.90 -10.50
N GLU A 193 -0.85 -5.54 -11.56
CA GLU A 193 -0.55 -4.42 -12.44
C GLU A 193 -1.35 -3.17 -12.06
N VAL A 194 -0.83 -1.98 -12.38
CA VAL A 194 -1.49 -0.70 -12.06
C VAL A 194 -2.85 -0.61 -12.74
N GLY A 195 -3.90 -0.48 -11.93
CA GLY A 195 -5.28 -0.29 -12.38
C GLY A 195 -5.56 1.12 -12.87
N SER A 196 -6.75 1.30 -13.44
CA SER A 196 -7.34 2.61 -13.64
C SER A 196 -8.21 2.98 -12.44
N LEU A 197 -8.23 4.26 -12.08
CA LEU A 197 -9.18 4.82 -11.11
C LEU A 197 -10.61 4.48 -11.58
N GLN A 198 -11.25 3.53 -10.90
CA GLN A 198 -12.68 3.26 -11.12
C GLN A 198 -13.49 4.37 -10.47
N GLY A 199 -14.33 5.04 -11.26
CA GLY A 199 -15.22 6.11 -10.79
C GLY A 199 -14.92 7.50 -11.36
N VAL A 200 -13.98 7.64 -12.29
CA VAL A 200 -13.94 8.86 -13.12
C VAL A 200 -15.22 8.86 -13.97
N VAL A 201 -16.06 9.88 -13.80
CA VAL A 201 -17.31 10.03 -14.56
C VAL A 201 -17.04 10.17 -16.07
N PHE A 202 -15.84 10.65 -16.41
CA PHE A 202 -15.33 10.78 -17.78
C PHE A 202 -13.98 10.07 -17.92
N ASP A 203 -13.99 8.88 -18.52
CA ASP A 203 -12.80 8.08 -18.79
C ASP A 203 -12.32 8.17 -20.26
N ASP A 204 -13.16 8.67 -21.16
CA ASP A 204 -12.85 8.94 -22.57
C ASP A 204 -12.66 10.45 -22.83
N TRP A 205 -11.52 11.00 -22.38
CA TRP A 205 -11.15 12.38 -22.67
C TRP A 205 -9.72 12.45 -23.21
N GLN A 206 -9.49 13.44 -24.08
CA GLN A 206 -8.16 13.79 -24.56
C GLN A 206 -7.88 15.26 -24.25
N GLN A 207 -6.66 15.55 -23.80
CA GLN A 207 -6.23 16.94 -23.66
C GLN A 207 -5.95 17.52 -25.04
N VAL A 208 -6.54 18.68 -25.34
CA VAL A 208 -6.26 19.44 -26.57
C VAL A 208 -5.67 20.80 -26.19
N ASP A 209 -4.77 21.32 -27.03
CA ASP A 209 -4.10 22.62 -26.77
C ASP A 209 -5.05 23.82 -26.86
N GLY A 210 -6.20 23.65 -27.52
CA GLY A 210 -7.25 24.66 -27.64
C GLY A 210 -8.43 24.15 -28.44
N ILE A 211 -9.55 24.86 -28.34
CA ILE A 211 -10.76 24.63 -29.15
C ILE A 211 -10.82 25.73 -30.21
N ASP A 212 -10.90 25.36 -31.49
CA ASP A 212 -11.13 26.30 -32.58
C ASP A 212 -12.64 26.45 -32.82
N PHE A 213 -13.18 27.63 -32.50
CA PHE A 213 -14.60 27.93 -32.66
C PHE A 213 -14.96 28.50 -34.04
N ALA A 214 -13.99 28.61 -34.96
CA ALA A 214 -14.20 29.19 -36.28
C ALA A 214 -15.12 28.32 -37.15
N GLY A 215 -16.41 28.67 -37.16
CA GLY A 215 -17.45 27.95 -37.91
C GLY A 215 -18.51 27.30 -37.02
N ASP A 216 -18.32 27.34 -35.70
CA ASP A 216 -19.26 26.78 -34.75
C ASP A 216 -20.48 27.69 -34.55
N LYS A 217 -21.62 27.06 -34.27
CA LYS A 217 -22.86 27.73 -33.93
C LYS A 217 -23.16 27.50 -32.46
N LEU A 218 -23.39 28.56 -31.70
CA LEU A 218 -23.82 28.45 -30.30
C LEU A 218 -25.15 27.68 -30.21
N VAL A 219 -25.14 26.56 -29.47
CA VAL A 219 -26.31 25.69 -29.29
C VAL A 219 -26.96 25.92 -27.92
N ALA A 220 -26.17 26.02 -26.86
CA ALA A 220 -26.63 26.22 -25.49
C ALA A 220 -25.50 26.82 -24.63
N ILE A 221 -25.88 27.32 -23.46
CA ILE A 221 -24.97 27.73 -22.38
C ILE A 221 -25.41 27.01 -21.12
N GLY A 222 -24.48 26.34 -20.45
CA GLY A 222 -24.66 25.74 -19.14
C GLY A 222 -24.13 26.67 -18.05
N LEU A 223 -24.88 26.83 -16.96
CA LEU A 223 -24.47 27.61 -15.80
C LEU A 223 -24.63 26.78 -14.54
N ASP A 224 -23.53 26.61 -13.80
CA ASP A 224 -23.51 25.98 -12.49
C ASP A 224 -23.27 27.05 -11.42
N TRP A 225 -24.27 27.24 -10.54
CA TRP A 225 -24.24 28.25 -9.50
C TRP A 225 -23.55 27.70 -8.26
N GLY A 226 -22.40 28.29 -7.91
CA GLY A 226 -21.72 27.99 -6.65
C GLY A 226 -22.51 28.52 -5.45
N TYR A 227 -22.51 27.76 -4.35
CA TYR A 227 -23.15 28.15 -3.10
C TYR A 227 -22.15 28.78 -2.12
N THR A 228 -22.47 29.97 -1.62
CA THR A 228 -21.67 30.73 -0.65
C THR A 228 -20.26 31.05 -1.14
N ASN A 229 -19.28 30.17 -0.88
CA ASN A 229 -17.88 30.39 -1.22
C ASN A 229 -17.44 29.57 -2.45
N ASP A 230 -18.32 28.69 -2.94
CA ASP A 230 -18.02 27.88 -4.11
C ASP A 230 -18.11 28.74 -5.39
N PRO A 231 -17.22 28.51 -6.37
CA PRO A 231 -17.22 29.27 -7.61
C PRO A 231 -18.45 28.96 -8.47
N THR A 232 -18.96 29.99 -9.16
CA THR A 232 -19.94 29.83 -10.24
C THR A 232 -19.20 29.61 -11.55
N ALA A 233 -19.63 28.63 -12.35
CA ALA A 233 -19.00 28.27 -13.62
C ALA A 233 -20.00 28.34 -14.78
N VAL A 234 -19.56 28.84 -15.94
CA VAL A 234 -20.34 28.89 -17.18
C VAL A 234 -19.58 28.19 -18.29
N VAL A 235 -20.27 27.38 -19.09
CA VAL A 235 -19.74 26.64 -20.25
C VAL A 235 -20.65 26.84 -21.45
#